data_AF-A0A497P834-F1
#
_entry.id   AF-A0A497P834-F1
#
_cell.length_a   1.000
_cell.length_b   1.000
_cell.length_c   1.000
_cell.angle_alpha   90.00
_cell.angle_beta   90.00
_cell.angle_gamma   90.00
#
_symmetry.space_group_name_H-M   'P 1'
#
loop_
_entity.id
_entity.type
_entity.pdbx_description
1 polymer ?
#
loop_
_entity_poly.entity_id
_entity_poly.type
_entity_poly.pdbx_seq_one_letter_code
_entity_poly.pdbx_strand_id
1 'polypeptide(L)'
;MSFEEIVQRIISSKQDLTRDKVLEMIEDKKKTAEGYFTNEVAARLVALELGVEVPWWEPFRADVSIKDVVSGLNNVTVMGRVIRVYPVKTFTRQNGTEGKVARLLIADKTGTLRVVLWDEKTSLAESDGIEQGQIIKVSHGYVREGLDGKLELHVG
;
A
#
# COMPACT_ATOMS: atom_id res chain seq x y z
N MET A 1 -6.22 3.37 -12.47
CA MET A 1 -6.69 2.83 -13.77
C MET A 1 -6.14 1.42 -13.93
N SER A 2 -7.03 0.48 -14.23
CA SER A 2 -6.73 -0.85 -14.76
C SER A 2 -6.08 -0.76 -16.15
N PHE A 3 -5.49 -1.86 -16.60
CA PHE A 3 -4.91 -1.99 -17.94
C PHE A 3 -5.88 -1.58 -19.05
N GLU A 4 -7.10 -2.10 -19.03
CA GLU A 4 -8.12 -1.82 -20.06
C GLU A 4 -8.51 -0.33 -20.10
N GLU A 5 -8.64 0.32 -18.94
CA GLU A 5 -8.94 1.75 -18.87
C GLU A 5 -7.81 2.61 -19.47
N ILE A 6 -6.55 2.19 -19.31
CA ILE A 6 -5.40 2.86 -19.90
C ILE A 6 -5.42 2.72 -21.43
N VAL A 7 -5.65 1.50 -21.94
CA VAL A 7 -5.74 1.22 -23.38
C VAL A 7 -6.87 2.04 -24.02
N GLN A 8 -8.06 2.05 -23.41
CA GLN A 8 -9.19 2.85 -23.89
C GLN A 8 -8.88 4.35 -23.89
N ARG A 9 -8.15 4.86 -22.88
CA ARG A 9 -7.73 6.26 -22.82
C ARG A 9 -6.77 6.63 -23.95
N ILE A 10 -5.80 5.76 -24.25
CA ILE A 10 -4.87 5.95 -25.37
C ILE A 10 -5.62 6.04 -26.69
N ILE A 11 -6.49 5.06 -26.98
CA ILE A 11 -7.28 5.01 -28.22
C ILE A 11 -8.19 6.24 -28.34
N SER A 12 -8.85 6.63 -27.24
CA SER A 12 -9.74 7.81 -27.23
C SER A 12 -8.98 9.12 -27.46
N SER A 13 -7.71 9.18 -27.06
CA SER A 13 -6.87 10.37 -27.22
C SER A 13 -6.12 10.40 -28.56
N LYS A 14 -5.87 9.24 -29.18
CA LYS A 14 -5.14 9.06 -30.42
C LYS A 14 -6.03 8.35 -31.44
N GLN A 15 -6.85 9.14 -32.13
CA GLN A 15 -7.84 8.64 -33.11
C GLN A 15 -7.20 7.93 -34.31
N ASP A 16 -5.89 8.09 -34.50
CA ASP A 16 -5.07 7.45 -35.52
C ASP A 16 -4.55 6.06 -35.12
N LEU A 17 -4.75 5.62 -33.87
CA LEU A 17 -4.29 4.34 -33.37
C LEU A 17 -5.44 3.36 -33.15
N THR A 18 -5.29 2.15 -33.70
CA THR A 18 -6.20 1.03 -33.43
C THR A 18 -5.82 0.32 -32.13
N ARG A 19 -6.78 -0.40 -31.53
CA ARG A 19 -6.54 -1.22 -30.34
C ARG A 19 -5.37 -2.18 -30.52
N ASP A 20 -5.34 -2.89 -31.66
CA ASP A 20 -4.30 -3.87 -31.95
C ASP A 20 -2.92 -3.21 -31.99
N LYS A 21 -2.82 -2.00 -32.56
CA LYS A 21 -1.55 -1.27 -32.61
C LYS A 21 -1.08 -0.83 -31.23
N VAL A 22 -2.00 -0.38 -30.37
CA VAL A 22 -1.68 -0.04 -28.98
C VAL A 22 -1.20 -1.27 -28.20
N LEU A 23 -1.85 -2.42 -28.39
CA LEU A 23 -1.44 -3.68 -27.74
C LEU A 23 -0.05 -4.14 -28.22
N GLU A 24 0.25 -4.00 -29.51
CA GLU A 24 1.57 -4.28 -30.08
C GLU A 24 2.66 -3.41 -29.42
N MET A 25 2.44 -2.10 -29.32
CA MET A 25 3.37 -1.17 -28.65
C MET A 25 3.60 -1.55 -27.18
N ILE A 26 2.55 -1.98 -26.48
CA ILE A 26 2.64 -2.41 -25.08
C ILE A 26 3.47 -3.68 -24.94
N GLU A 27 3.25 -4.66 -25.80
CA GLU A 27 3.98 -5.93 -25.76
C GLU A 27 5.47 -5.71 -26.09
N ASP A 28 5.78 -4.83 -27.04
CA ASP A 28 7.17 -4.44 -27.34
C ASP A 28 7.84 -3.73 -26.16
N LYS A 29 7.09 -2.92 -25.42
CA LYS A 29 7.59 -2.29 -24.19
C LYS A 29 7.90 -3.31 -23.10
N LYS A 30 7.07 -4.36 -22.96
CA LYS A 30 7.32 -5.46 -22.01
C LYS A 30 8.58 -6.26 -22.35
N LYS A 31 8.80 -6.54 -23.64
CA LYS A 31 10.01 -7.24 -24.11
C LYS A 31 11.27 -6.43 -23.86
N THR A 32 11.21 -5.11 -24.02
CA THR A 32 12.35 -4.19 -23.82
C THR A 32 12.85 -4.19 -22.36
N ALA A 33 11.99 -4.56 -21.41
CA ALA A 33 12.31 -4.57 -19.98
C ALA A 33 12.51 -5.98 -19.41
N GLU A 34 12.98 -6.94 -20.22
CA GLU A 34 13.25 -8.34 -19.81
C GLU A 34 12.10 -9.03 -19.05
N GLY A 35 10.85 -8.61 -19.26
CA GLY A 35 9.68 -9.18 -18.59
C GLY A 35 9.38 -8.66 -17.18
N TYR A 36 10.08 -7.62 -16.69
CA TYR A 36 9.79 -7.02 -15.37
C TYR A 36 8.52 -6.14 -15.36
N PHE A 37 8.00 -5.74 -16.53
CA PHE A 37 6.82 -4.89 -16.61
C PHE A 37 5.52 -5.68 -16.63
N THR A 38 4.60 -5.34 -15.72
CA THR A 38 3.20 -5.76 -15.84
C THR A 38 2.54 -5.07 -17.03
N ASN A 39 1.40 -5.59 -17.49
CA ASN A 39 0.64 -4.99 -18.58
C ASN A 39 0.28 -3.52 -18.29
N GLU A 40 -0.07 -3.19 -17.04
CA GLU A 40 -0.39 -1.83 -16.60
C GLU A 40 0.81 -0.89 -16.69
N VAL A 41 1.99 -1.34 -16.26
CA VAL A 41 3.22 -0.52 -16.30
C VAL A 41 3.59 -0.23 -17.74
N ALA A 42 3.58 -1.26 -18.59
CA ALA A 42 3.88 -1.11 -20.01
C ALA A 42 2.87 -0.21 -20.72
N ALA A 43 1.57 -0.35 -20.43
CA ALA A 43 0.52 0.53 -20.95
C ALA A 43 0.72 2.00 -20.56
N ARG A 44 1.15 2.28 -19.33
CA ARG A 44 1.44 3.65 -18.87
C ARG A 44 2.65 4.24 -19.58
N LEU A 45 3.68 3.45 -19.83
CA LEU A 45 4.87 3.92 -20.56
C LEU A 45 4.52 4.27 -22.01
N VAL A 46 3.73 3.43 -22.68
CA VAL A 46 3.22 3.73 -24.02
C VAL A 46 2.36 5.00 -24.00
N ALA A 47 1.49 5.16 -23.01
CA ALA A 47 0.71 6.40 -22.89
C ALA A 47 1.60 7.64 -22.71
N LEU A 48 2.63 7.55 -21.88
CA LEU A 48 3.60 8.64 -21.66
C LEU A 48 4.34 9.01 -22.95
N GLU A 49 4.81 8.01 -23.70
CA GLU A 49 5.48 8.21 -25.00
C GLU A 49 4.56 8.86 -26.04
N LEU A 50 3.28 8.51 -26.00
CA LEU A 50 2.26 9.11 -26.85
C LEU A 50 1.79 10.48 -26.36
N GLY A 51 2.29 10.98 -25.22
CA GLY A 51 1.85 12.24 -24.61
C GLY A 51 0.40 12.19 -24.11
N VAL A 52 -0.13 11.00 -23.82
CA VAL A 52 -1.45 10.80 -23.26
C VAL A 52 -1.34 10.83 -21.74
N GLU A 53 -1.94 11.84 -21.13
CA GLU A 53 -2.05 11.89 -19.67
C GLU A 53 -2.92 10.74 -19.16
N VAL A 54 -2.28 9.85 -18.43
CA VAL A 54 -2.92 8.79 -17.66
C VAL A 54 -2.73 9.16 -16.20
N PRO A 55 -3.76 9.72 -15.54
CA PRO A 55 -3.66 10.04 -14.13
C PRO A 55 -3.19 8.83 -13.35
N TRP A 56 -2.18 9.02 -12.50
CA TRP A 56 -1.86 8.11 -11.42
C TRP A 56 -2.96 8.20 -10.35
N TRP A 57 -4.21 7.93 -10.72
CA TRP A 57 -5.11 7.38 -9.73
C TRP A 57 -4.64 5.94 -9.59
N GLU A 58 -3.79 5.72 -8.57
CA GLU A 58 -3.91 4.47 -7.86
C GLU A 58 -5.40 4.27 -7.63
N PRO A 59 -5.98 3.10 -7.96
CA PRO A 59 -7.23 2.74 -7.34
C PRO A 59 -7.07 3.13 -5.89
N PHE A 60 -7.96 4.01 -5.38
CA PHE A 60 -8.19 4.05 -3.95
C PHE A 60 -8.42 2.58 -3.61
N ARG A 61 -7.36 1.88 -3.18
CA ARG A 61 -7.49 0.57 -2.60
C ARG A 61 -8.34 0.90 -1.40
N ALA A 62 -9.63 0.61 -1.55
CA ALA A 62 -10.61 1.01 -0.57
C ALA A 62 -10.04 0.57 0.77
N ASP A 63 -9.92 1.52 1.69
CA ASP A 63 -9.32 1.25 2.99
C ASP A 63 -10.04 0.03 3.55
N VAL A 64 -9.29 -1.04 3.83
CA VAL A 64 -9.84 -2.31 4.27
C VAL A 64 -10.47 -2.06 5.62
N SER A 65 -11.74 -2.44 5.78
CA SER A 65 -12.39 -2.33 7.07
C SER A 65 -11.76 -3.32 8.04
N ILE A 66 -11.65 -2.96 9.32
CA ILE A 66 -10.90 -3.77 10.29
C ILE A 66 -11.45 -5.21 10.39
N LYS A 67 -12.76 -5.41 10.26
CA LYS A 67 -13.36 -6.76 10.26
C LYS A 67 -12.94 -7.64 9.07
N ASP A 68 -12.53 -7.03 7.96
CA ASP A 68 -12.17 -7.74 6.72
C ASP A 68 -10.66 -8.00 6.65
N VAL A 69 -9.90 -7.55 7.65
CA VAL A 69 -8.48 -7.85 7.80
C VAL A 69 -8.34 -9.33 8.15
N VAL A 70 -7.56 -10.06 7.35
CA VAL A 70 -7.24 -11.47 7.57
C VAL A 70 -5.73 -11.71 7.52
N SER A 71 -5.28 -12.76 8.20
CA SER A 71 -3.86 -13.15 8.23
C SER A 71 -3.31 -13.40 6.82
N GLY A 72 -2.06 -13.00 6.59
CA GLY A 72 -1.36 -13.22 5.32
C GLY A 72 -1.62 -12.16 4.24
N LEU A 73 -2.53 -11.20 4.46
CA LEU A 73 -2.68 -10.07 3.56
C LEU A 73 -1.42 -9.18 3.60
N ASN A 74 -0.99 -8.74 2.42
CA ASN A 74 0.13 -7.82 2.22
C ASN A 74 -0.36 -6.54 1.56
N ASN A 75 0.37 -5.45 1.76
CA ASN A 75 0.05 -4.14 1.18
C ASN A 75 -1.37 -3.67 1.51
N VAL A 76 -1.73 -3.85 2.79
CA VAL A 76 -3.03 -3.50 3.36
C VAL A 76 -3.00 -2.07 3.86
N THR A 77 -4.06 -1.34 3.54
CA THR A 77 -4.28 0.02 4.04
C THR A 77 -5.56 0.04 4.86
N VAL A 78 -5.47 0.51 6.10
CA VAL A 78 -6.61 0.66 7.02
C VAL A 78 -6.67 2.08 7.56
N MET A 79 -7.87 2.52 7.90
CA MET A 79 -8.08 3.80 8.56
C MET A 79 -8.86 3.59 9.86
N GLY A 80 -8.43 4.24 10.93
CA GLY A 80 -9.07 4.08 12.23
C GLY A 80 -8.71 5.18 13.21
N ARG A 81 -9.54 5.33 14.24
CA ARG A 81 -9.27 6.18 15.39
C ARG A 81 -8.34 5.47 16.36
N VAL A 82 -7.29 6.14 16.80
CA VAL A 82 -6.37 5.66 17.83
C VAL A 82 -7.09 5.60 19.16
N ILE A 83 -7.25 4.41 19.69
CA ILE A 83 -7.81 4.14 21.02
C ILE A 83 -6.72 4.19 22.07
N ARG A 84 -5.52 3.72 21.73
CA ARG A 84 -4.38 3.69 22.67
C ARG A 84 -3.06 3.70 21.94
N VAL A 85 -2.11 4.47 22.50
CA VAL A 85 -0.69 4.43 22.16
C VAL A 85 0.03 3.69 23.29
N TYR A 86 0.82 2.68 22.96
CA TYR A 86 1.62 1.94 23.94
C TYR A 86 3.07 2.46 23.92
N PRO A 87 3.78 2.45 25.07
CA PRO A 87 5.18 2.88 25.13
C PRO A 87 6.07 2.09 24.16
N VAL A 88 7.02 2.79 23.56
CA VAL A 88 8.06 2.17 22.72
C VAL A 88 8.88 1.20 23.57
N LYS A 89 9.16 0.03 22.99
CA LYS A 89 10.05 -0.98 23.57
C LYS A 89 11.27 -1.14 22.69
N THR A 90 12.43 -1.21 23.33
CA THR A 90 13.72 -1.45 22.68
C THR A 90 14.19 -2.86 22.97
N PHE A 91 14.85 -3.51 22.01
CA PHE A 91 15.41 -4.84 22.14
C PHE A 91 16.72 -4.97 21.34
N THR A 92 17.57 -5.92 21.71
CA THR A 92 18.78 -6.26 20.96
C THR A 92 18.47 -7.36 19.96
N ARG A 93 18.83 -7.15 18.69
CA ARG A 93 18.70 -8.16 17.62
C ARG A 93 19.83 -9.18 17.70
N GLN A 94 19.67 -10.31 17.01
CA GLN A 94 20.69 -11.36 16.96
C GLN A 94 22.03 -10.89 16.39
N ASN A 95 22.01 -9.90 15.48
CA ASN A 95 23.21 -9.28 14.91
C ASN A 95 23.82 -8.18 15.82
N GLY A 96 23.32 -8.02 17.05
CA GLY A 96 23.80 -7.02 18.02
C GLY A 96 23.27 -5.60 17.81
N THR A 97 22.49 -5.33 16.74
CA THR A 97 21.91 -3.99 16.54
C THR A 97 20.70 -3.77 17.43
N GLU A 98 20.41 -2.52 17.75
CA GLU A 98 19.18 -2.14 18.43
C GLU A 98 17.96 -2.25 17.50
N GLY A 99 16.86 -2.78 17.99
CA GLY A 99 15.54 -2.74 17.35
C GLY A 99 14.53 -2.05 18.24
N LYS A 100 13.56 -1.37 17.64
CA LYS A 100 12.46 -0.70 18.36
C LYS A 100 11.12 -1.22 17.88
N VAL A 101 10.17 -1.31 18.80
CA VAL A 101 8.78 -1.65 18.50
C VAL A 101 7.83 -0.80 19.31
N ALA A 102 6.82 -0.25 18.64
CA ALA A 102 5.71 0.44 19.26
C ALA A 102 4.40 -0.20 18.82
N ARG A 103 3.37 -0.12 19.66
CA ARG A 103 2.04 -0.66 19.35
C ARG A 103 1.01 0.44 19.47
N LEU A 104 0.04 0.43 18.56
CA LEU A 104 -1.15 1.24 18.63
C LEU A 104 -2.36 0.31 18.64
N LEU A 105 -3.41 0.69 19.36
CA LEU A 105 -4.73 0.11 19.18
C LEU A 105 -5.58 1.11 18.41
N ILE A 106 -6.04 0.74 17.21
CA ILE A 106 -6.96 1.55 16.42
C ILE A 106 -8.33 0.89 16.35
N ALA A 107 -9.37 1.68 16.09
CA ALA A 107 -10.72 1.19 15.88
C ALA A 107 -11.41 1.93 14.73
N ASP A 108 -12.27 1.21 14.01
CA ASP A 108 -13.21 1.76 13.05
C ASP A 108 -14.64 1.34 13.46
N LYS A 109 -15.61 1.48 12.55
CA LYS A 109 -17.01 1.09 12.82
C LYS A 109 -17.21 -0.43 12.94
N THR A 110 -16.22 -1.22 12.54
CA THR A 110 -16.32 -2.67 12.35
C THR A 110 -15.52 -3.46 13.38
N GLY A 111 -14.50 -2.87 14.01
CA GLY A 111 -13.74 -3.54 15.05
C GLY A 111 -12.52 -2.76 15.51
N THR A 112 -11.61 -3.49 16.18
CA THR A 112 -10.31 -2.96 16.64
C THR A 112 -9.16 -3.74 16.04
N LEU A 113 -8.07 -3.06 15.70
CA LEU A 113 -6.86 -3.67 15.15
C LEU A 113 -5.63 -3.16 15.90
N ARG A 114 -4.68 -4.05 16.16
CA ARG A 114 -3.38 -3.66 16.70
C ARG A 114 -2.45 -3.32 15.53
N VAL A 115 -1.88 -2.12 15.56
CA VAL A 115 -0.85 -1.69 14.61
C VAL A 115 0.50 -1.78 15.30
N VAL A 116 1.48 -2.40 14.63
CA VAL A 116 2.84 -2.59 15.14
C VAL A 116 3.79 -1.76 14.28
N LEU A 117 4.38 -0.73 14.90
CA LEU A 117 5.38 0.12 14.29
C LEU A 117 6.76 -0.45 14.59
N TRP A 118 7.61 -0.58 13.58
CA TRP A 118 8.99 -1.02 13.73
C TRP A 118 9.98 0.12 13.52
N ASP A 119 11.09 0.05 14.25
CA ASP A 119 12.28 0.88 14.08
C ASP A 119 11.98 2.38 13.93
N GLU A 120 12.30 2.99 12.79
CA GLU A 120 12.11 4.43 12.55
C GLU A 120 10.66 4.87 12.73
N LYS A 121 9.68 4.00 12.41
CA LYS A 121 8.25 4.30 12.58
C LYS A 121 7.84 4.40 14.04
N THR A 122 8.64 3.88 14.98
CA THR A 122 8.31 3.97 16.42
C THR A 122 8.37 5.40 16.96
N SER A 123 9.12 6.29 16.31
CA SER A 123 9.15 7.72 16.63
C SER A 123 7.76 8.37 16.56
N LEU A 124 6.87 7.83 15.69
CA LEU A 124 5.49 8.27 15.58
C LEU A 124 4.65 7.96 16.83
N ALA A 125 5.06 7.08 17.72
CA ALA A 125 4.35 6.75 18.96
C ALA A 125 4.86 7.52 20.19
N GLU A 126 5.89 8.36 20.02
CA GLU A 126 6.45 9.18 21.09
C GLU A 126 5.85 10.60 21.05
N SER A 127 6.68 11.64 21.19
CA SER A 127 6.24 12.96 21.66
C SER A 127 5.67 13.91 20.59
N ASP A 128 5.84 13.63 19.29
CA ASP A 128 5.46 14.55 18.18
C ASP A 128 4.60 13.90 17.10
N GLY A 129 4.03 12.72 17.37
CA GLY A 129 3.36 11.90 16.36
C GLY A 129 1.88 11.66 16.62
N ILE A 130 1.59 10.40 16.88
CA ILE A 130 0.26 9.81 16.95
C ILE A 130 -0.22 9.86 18.39
N GLU A 131 -1.38 10.48 18.59
CA GLU A 131 -2.02 10.62 19.90
C GLU A 131 -3.34 9.85 19.98
N GLN A 132 -3.75 9.54 21.21
CA GLN A 132 -5.07 8.96 21.46
C GLN A 132 -6.18 9.90 20.97
N GLY A 133 -7.17 9.34 20.27
CA GLY A 133 -8.31 10.06 19.71
C GLY A 133 -8.11 10.52 18.26
N GLN A 134 -6.88 10.57 17.76
CA GLN A 134 -6.59 10.95 16.37
C GLN A 134 -7.09 9.88 15.38
N ILE A 135 -7.52 10.31 14.20
CA ILE A 135 -7.82 9.40 13.09
C ILE A 135 -6.58 9.28 12.24
N ILE A 136 -6.07 8.05 12.09
CA ILE A 136 -4.87 7.77 11.31
C ILE A 136 -5.18 6.82 10.16
N LYS A 137 -4.40 6.95 9.10
CA LYS A 137 -4.37 6.02 7.97
C LYS A 137 -3.05 5.28 7.98
N VAL A 138 -3.11 3.96 8.14
CA VAL A 138 -1.94 3.07 8.11
C VAL A 138 -1.91 2.40 6.75
N SER A 139 -0.92 2.75 5.94
CA SER A 139 -0.82 2.30 4.55
C SER A 139 0.31 1.30 4.36
N HIS A 140 0.17 0.42 3.36
CA HIS A 140 1.22 -0.54 2.97
C HIS A 140 1.66 -1.49 4.08
N GLY A 141 0.78 -1.81 5.04
CA GLY A 141 1.08 -2.74 6.11
C GLY A 141 0.95 -4.20 5.69
N TYR A 142 1.52 -5.10 6.48
CA TYR A 142 1.38 -6.55 6.33
C TYR A 142 0.73 -7.15 7.57
N VAL A 143 -0.21 -8.08 7.36
CA VAL A 143 -1.03 -8.64 8.43
C VAL A 143 -0.41 -9.95 8.92
N ARG A 144 -0.22 -10.06 10.24
CA ARG A 144 0.26 -11.27 10.91
C ARG A 144 -0.58 -11.59 12.13
N GLU A 145 -0.50 -12.83 12.59
CA GLU A 145 -0.98 -13.19 13.91
C GLU A 145 0.08 -12.87 14.95
N GLY A 146 -0.32 -12.14 15.98
CA GLY A 146 0.48 -11.89 17.18
C GLY A 146 0.58 -13.14 18.05
N LEU A 147 1.45 -13.07 19.06
CA LEU A 147 1.64 -14.17 20.03
C LEU A 147 0.37 -14.51 20.83
N ASP A 148 -0.55 -13.55 20.93
CA ASP A 148 -1.86 -13.71 21.58
C ASP A 148 -2.94 -14.25 20.62
N GLY A 149 -2.57 -14.67 19.40
CA GLY A 149 -3.47 -15.16 18.38
C GLY A 149 -4.34 -14.08 17.71
N LYS A 150 -4.13 -12.80 18.04
CA LYS A 150 -4.87 -11.69 17.45
C LYS A 150 -4.16 -11.15 16.22
N LEU A 151 -4.92 -10.64 15.26
CA LEU A 151 -4.35 -10.00 14.08
C LEU A 151 -3.63 -8.69 14.45
N GLU A 152 -2.44 -8.54 13.90
CA GLU A 152 -1.57 -7.37 13.99
C GLU A 152 -1.27 -6.88 12.58
N LEU A 153 -1.40 -5.56 12.35
CA LEU A 153 -0.95 -4.89 11.14
C LEU A 153 0.43 -4.29 11.39
N HIS A 154 1.45 -4.82 10.74
CA HIS A 154 2.81 -4.38 10.92
C HIS A 154 3.21 -3.38 9.83
N VAL A 155 3.97 -2.36 10.23
CA VAL A 155 4.56 -1.35 9.35
C VAL A 155 5.98 -1.01 9.81
N GLY A 156 6.91 -1.00 8.87
CA GLY A 156 8.35 -0.90 9.14
C GLY A 156 9.14 -1.04 7.86
#